data_AF-A0A7L2TU91-F1
#
_entry.id   AF-A0A7L2TU91-F1
#
_cell.length_a   1.000
_cell.length_b   1.000
_cell.length_c   1.000
_cell.angle_alpha   90.00
_cell.angle_beta   90.00
_cell.angle_gamma   90.00
#
_symmetry.space_group_name_H-M   'P 1'
#
loop_
_entity.id
_entity.type
_entity.pdbx_description
1 polymer ?
#
loop_
_entity_poly.entity_id
_entity_poly.type
_entity_poly.pdbx_seq_one_letter_code
_entity_poly.pdbx_strand_id
1 'polypeptide(L)'
;LAVKDPTAVERANLLNMAKLSIKGLIESALSFGRTLDSDYPPLQQFFVVMEHCLKHGLKVRKSFLSYNKTIWGPLELVEKLYPEAEEIAASVRDLPGLKTPLGRARAWLRLALMQKKMADYLRCLIIQRDLLSEFYEYHALMMEEEGAVIVGLLVGLNVIDANLCVKGEDLDSQVGVIDFSVYLKSDDDIGGKERNVQIAAILDQKNYVEELNRQLNSTVSSLHARVDSLEKSNTKLIEELAIAKNNIIKLQEENHQLRSENTLILMKTQHHLEATKVDVEAELQTYKHSRQGLDEMYSEARRQLREEAQLRQDMENELVVQVSMKHEIELAMKLLEKDIHEKQDTLIGLRQQLDEVKAINVEMYQKLQVSEDAMKEKNEIISRLEDKTNQINATMKQLEQRLQQAEKAQMEAEAEDEKLKQEYVNKSESLQNEFSQKEKQLLQLETDLKIEKEWRQTLEDDLQKEKETVSHLRTETQEIVTLKKEFLKLQEKKKQLKSICDDQEAALQELASKLSESKLKIEDIKEANKALQGQVWLKDKEATHCKLCEKEFSLSKRKHHCRNCGEIFCNACSDNELPLPSSPKPVRVCDSCHAILIQRCSSNVP
;
A
#
# COMPACT_ATOMS: atom_id res chain seq x y z
N LEU A 1 -69.18 80.26 93.11
CA LEU A 1 -69.58 80.62 91.74
C LEU A 1 -68.47 80.17 90.81
N ALA A 2 -68.73 79.24 89.90
CA ALA A 2 -67.72 78.87 88.90
C ALA A 2 -67.58 79.99 87.87
N VAL A 3 -66.35 80.41 87.58
CA VAL A 3 -66.08 81.29 86.44
C VAL A 3 -66.35 80.47 85.18
N LYS A 4 -67.40 80.81 84.43
CA LYS A 4 -67.64 80.19 83.13
C LYS A 4 -66.48 80.54 82.21
N ASP A 5 -65.98 79.55 81.46
CA ASP A 5 -65.03 79.77 80.37
C ASP A 5 -65.59 80.84 79.40
N PRO A 6 -64.87 81.96 79.20
CA PRO A 6 -65.30 83.01 78.28
C PRO A 6 -65.59 82.51 76.86
N THR A 7 -64.81 81.53 76.36
CA THR A 7 -64.99 81.00 75.00
C THR A 7 -66.23 80.12 74.88
N ALA A 8 -66.55 79.32 75.91
CA ALA A 8 -67.82 78.59 75.99
C ALA A 8 -69.04 79.54 76.10
N VAL A 9 -68.90 80.69 76.77
CA VAL A 9 -69.94 81.74 76.77
C VAL A 9 -70.07 82.39 75.38
N GLU A 10 -68.97 82.62 74.69
CA GLU A 10 -68.98 83.18 73.32
C GLU A 10 -69.63 82.23 72.31
N ARG A 11 -69.26 80.93 72.32
CA ARG A 11 -69.95 79.90 71.50
C ARG A 11 -71.44 79.81 71.80
N ALA A 12 -71.84 79.82 73.08
CA ALA A 12 -73.25 79.80 73.46
C ALA A 12 -74.02 81.06 72.99
N ASN A 13 -73.38 82.23 73.00
CA ASN A 13 -73.97 83.46 72.46
C ASN A 13 -74.12 83.42 70.94
N LEU A 14 -73.09 82.96 70.22
CA LEU A 14 -73.13 82.76 68.76
C LEU A 14 -74.20 81.74 68.35
N LEU A 15 -74.32 80.62 69.08
CA LEU A 15 -75.39 79.62 68.89
C LEU A 15 -76.78 80.24 69.04
N ASN A 16 -77.00 81.08 70.05
CA ASN A 16 -78.27 81.76 70.25
C ASN A 16 -78.56 82.79 69.15
N MET A 17 -77.56 83.58 68.71
CA MET A 17 -77.71 84.51 67.58
C MET A 17 -78.00 83.77 66.27
N ALA A 18 -77.29 82.68 65.97
CA ALA A 18 -77.53 81.84 64.80
C ALA A 18 -78.94 81.23 64.83
N LYS A 19 -79.36 80.70 65.97
CA LYS A 19 -80.71 80.13 66.17
C LYS A 19 -81.82 81.17 65.96
N LEU A 20 -81.66 82.38 66.52
CA LEU A 20 -82.62 83.47 66.33
C LEU A 20 -82.65 83.96 64.87
N SER A 21 -81.49 84.11 64.23
CA SER A 21 -81.38 84.59 62.86
C SER A 21 -81.91 83.57 61.85
N ILE A 22 -81.56 82.28 61.98
CA ILE A 22 -82.11 81.20 61.14
C ILE A 22 -83.63 81.09 61.32
N LYS A 23 -84.12 81.08 62.56
CA LYS A 23 -85.58 81.00 62.83
C LYS A 23 -86.31 82.21 62.24
N GLY A 24 -85.84 83.42 62.52
CA GLY A 24 -86.44 84.66 62.04
C GLY A 24 -86.42 84.78 60.52
N LEU A 25 -85.34 84.34 59.86
CA LEU A 25 -85.26 84.28 58.40
C LEU A 25 -86.29 83.28 57.82
N ILE A 26 -86.42 82.08 58.39
CA ILE A 26 -87.41 81.08 57.92
C ILE A 26 -88.83 81.59 58.12
N GLU A 27 -89.18 82.08 59.32
CA GLU A 27 -90.52 82.61 59.61
C GLU A 27 -90.86 83.83 58.74
N SER A 28 -89.92 84.75 58.56
CA SER A 28 -90.14 85.94 57.72
C SER A 28 -90.23 85.59 56.23
N ALA A 29 -89.38 84.71 55.71
CA ALA A 29 -89.41 84.27 54.31
C ALA A 29 -90.72 83.51 53.97
N LEU A 30 -91.15 82.61 54.85
CA LEU A 30 -92.44 81.91 54.70
C LEU A 30 -93.64 82.87 54.75
N SER A 31 -93.56 83.95 55.55
CA SER A 31 -94.59 85.00 55.56
C SER A 31 -94.56 85.92 54.32
N PHE A 32 -93.40 86.08 53.70
CA PHE A 32 -93.20 86.94 52.53
C PHE A 32 -93.66 86.27 51.22
N GLY A 33 -93.57 84.93 51.14
CA GLY A 33 -94.21 84.13 50.08
C GLY A 33 -93.67 84.37 48.66
N ARG A 34 -92.45 84.92 48.55
CA ARG A 34 -91.77 85.23 47.28
C ARG A 34 -90.28 84.89 47.39
N THR A 35 -89.63 84.69 46.26
CA THR A 35 -88.17 84.56 46.14
C THR A 35 -87.48 85.77 46.79
N LEU A 36 -86.48 85.51 47.64
CA LEU A 36 -85.69 86.54 48.31
C LEU A 36 -84.59 87.08 47.39
N ASP A 37 -84.31 88.38 47.49
CA ASP A 37 -83.22 89.07 46.81
C ASP A 37 -82.05 89.41 47.75
N SER A 38 -81.01 90.07 47.23
CA SER A 38 -79.84 90.50 48.01
C SER A 38 -80.13 91.61 49.04
N ASP A 39 -81.25 92.32 48.92
CA ASP A 39 -81.58 93.51 49.72
C ASP A 39 -82.49 93.18 50.92
N TYR A 40 -83.08 91.98 50.95
CA TYR A 40 -83.93 91.47 52.03
C TYR A 40 -83.20 91.46 53.41
N PRO A 41 -83.58 92.33 54.38
CA PRO A 41 -82.78 92.53 55.59
C PRO A 41 -82.58 91.28 56.49
N PRO A 42 -83.59 90.42 56.73
CA PRO A 42 -83.39 89.18 57.50
C PRO A 42 -82.33 88.24 56.89
N LEU A 43 -82.16 88.27 55.57
CA LEU A 43 -81.17 87.46 54.87
C LEU A 43 -79.76 88.08 54.93
N GLN A 44 -79.65 89.41 54.82
CA GLN A 44 -78.38 90.10 55.09
C GLN A 44 -77.91 89.84 56.53
N GLN A 45 -78.83 89.96 57.49
CA GLN A 45 -78.61 89.67 58.91
C GLN A 45 -78.13 88.23 59.15
N PHE A 46 -78.70 87.25 58.43
CA PHE A 46 -78.25 85.87 58.46
C PHE A 46 -76.82 85.68 57.97
N PHE A 47 -76.45 86.26 56.81
CA PHE A 47 -75.07 86.15 56.32
C PHE A 47 -74.05 86.78 57.28
N VAL A 48 -74.39 87.90 57.93
CA VAL A 48 -73.54 88.52 58.97
C VAL A 48 -73.34 87.58 60.17
N VAL A 49 -74.40 86.93 60.66
CA VAL A 49 -74.30 85.99 61.80
C VAL A 49 -73.51 84.73 61.43
N MET A 50 -73.71 84.18 60.23
CA MET A 50 -72.94 83.04 59.74
C MET A 50 -71.46 83.37 59.55
N GLU A 51 -71.12 84.58 59.06
CA GLU A 51 -69.74 85.06 58.98
C GLU A 51 -69.06 85.12 60.36
N HIS A 52 -69.77 85.52 61.41
CA HIS A 52 -69.25 85.52 62.78
C HIS A 52 -69.07 84.10 63.33
N CYS A 53 -70.03 83.20 63.09
CA CYS A 53 -69.92 81.79 63.52
C CYS A 53 -68.71 81.09 62.88
N LEU A 54 -68.49 81.31 61.58
CA LEU A 54 -67.33 80.78 60.86
C LEU A 54 -66.00 81.47 61.22
N LYS A 55 -66.02 82.69 61.79
CA LYS A 55 -64.80 83.37 62.25
C LYS A 55 -64.34 82.93 63.64
N HIS A 56 -65.25 82.47 64.51
CA HIS A 56 -64.95 82.17 65.91
C HIS A 56 -63.91 81.04 66.05
N GLY A 57 -62.72 81.39 66.56
CA GLY A 57 -61.63 80.46 66.79
C GLY A 57 -60.77 80.12 65.57
N LEU A 58 -60.77 80.94 64.51
CA LEU A 58 -59.83 80.78 63.39
C LEU A 58 -58.36 81.01 63.79
N LYS A 59 -57.46 80.17 63.27
CA LYS A 59 -56.02 80.18 63.50
C LYS A 59 -55.30 81.32 62.76
N VAL A 60 -55.13 82.45 63.44
CA VAL A 60 -54.35 83.61 62.94
C VAL A 60 -52.84 83.34 63.01
N ARG A 61 -52.29 82.58 62.05
CA ARG A 61 -50.83 82.38 61.93
C ARG A 61 -50.12 83.65 61.46
N LYS A 62 -49.29 84.23 62.32
CA LYS A 62 -48.33 85.29 61.95
C LYS A 62 -47.14 84.68 61.20
N SER A 63 -47.13 84.75 59.87
CA SER A 63 -45.96 84.42 59.03
C SER A 63 -45.88 85.31 57.81
N PHE A 64 -44.69 85.80 57.48
CA PHE A 64 -44.42 86.86 56.51
C PHE A 64 -44.71 86.49 55.04
N LEU A 65 -44.92 85.19 54.76
CA LEU A 65 -45.11 84.63 53.41
C LEU A 65 -46.32 83.68 53.34
N SER A 66 -47.28 83.77 54.27
CA SER A 66 -48.46 82.91 54.30
C SER A 66 -49.74 83.73 54.25
N TYR A 67 -50.67 83.38 53.36
CA TYR A 67 -51.95 84.06 53.22
C TYR A 67 -52.73 84.04 54.55
N ASN A 68 -53.35 85.17 54.90
CA ASN A 68 -54.25 85.25 56.05
C ASN A 68 -55.35 84.18 55.95
N LYS A 69 -55.38 83.23 56.88
CA LYS A 69 -56.45 82.20 56.97
C LYS A 69 -57.78 82.85 57.35
N THR A 70 -58.49 83.36 56.34
CA THR A 70 -59.89 83.78 56.43
C THR A 70 -60.82 82.56 56.38
N ILE A 71 -62.12 82.79 56.57
CA ILE A 71 -63.18 81.79 56.36
C ILE A 71 -63.20 81.19 54.94
N TRP A 72 -62.49 81.74 53.95
CA TRP A 72 -62.35 81.09 52.63
C TRP A 72 -61.63 79.75 52.70
N GLY A 73 -60.56 79.63 53.50
CA GLY A 73 -59.75 78.40 53.55
C GLY A 73 -60.55 77.13 53.90
N PRO A 74 -61.39 77.15 54.96
CA PRO A 74 -62.31 76.07 55.25
C PRO A 74 -63.36 75.80 54.16
N LEU A 75 -63.86 76.84 53.49
CA LEU A 75 -64.90 76.68 52.45
C LEU A 75 -64.33 76.15 51.12
N GLU A 76 -63.09 76.52 50.80
CA GLU A 76 -62.33 75.99 49.65
C GLU A 76 -62.02 74.48 49.82
N LEU A 77 -61.97 73.95 51.04
CA LEU A 77 -61.90 72.50 51.25
C LEU A 77 -63.16 71.74 50.82
N VAL A 78 -64.33 72.39 50.74
CA VAL A 78 -65.60 71.71 50.39
C VAL A 78 -65.52 71.11 48.99
N GLU A 79 -64.89 71.79 48.01
CA GLU A 79 -64.76 71.26 46.63
C GLU A 79 -64.04 69.90 46.58
N LYS A 80 -63.12 69.66 47.52
CA LYS A 80 -62.30 68.44 47.62
C LYS A 80 -62.99 67.32 48.40
N LEU A 81 -64.02 67.66 49.18
CA LEU A 81 -64.75 66.75 50.06
C LEU A 81 -66.15 66.42 49.54
N TYR A 82 -66.69 67.26 48.64
CA TYR A 82 -68.05 67.16 48.15
C TYR A 82 -68.12 67.73 46.71
N PRO A 83 -68.02 66.87 45.66
CA PRO A 83 -67.81 67.34 44.28
C PRO A 83 -68.86 68.29 43.70
N GLU A 84 -70.12 68.23 44.16
CA GLU A 84 -71.17 69.17 43.70
C GLU A 84 -70.87 70.63 44.11
N ALA A 85 -69.85 70.88 44.94
CA ALA A 85 -69.38 72.22 45.31
C ALA A 85 -68.30 72.80 44.37
N GLU A 86 -67.77 72.02 43.41
CA GLU A 86 -66.75 72.49 42.46
C GLU A 86 -67.29 73.63 41.59
N GLU A 87 -68.55 73.54 41.15
CA GLU A 87 -69.24 74.57 40.35
C GLU A 87 -69.27 75.94 41.06
N ILE A 88 -69.61 75.98 42.34
CA ILE A 88 -69.62 77.24 43.11
C ILE A 88 -68.23 77.70 43.51
N ALA A 89 -67.28 76.79 43.71
CA ALA A 89 -65.88 77.16 43.96
C ALA A 89 -65.24 77.81 42.72
N ALA A 90 -65.50 77.28 41.53
CA ALA A 90 -65.12 77.89 40.25
C ALA A 90 -65.83 79.24 40.06
N SER A 91 -67.16 79.28 40.20
CA SER A 91 -67.95 80.51 40.06
C SER A 91 -67.49 81.66 40.98
N VAL A 92 -66.94 81.33 42.15
CA VAL A 92 -66.39 82.31 43.11
C VAL A 92 -64.94 82.71 42.81
N ARG A 93 -64.15 81.83 42.19
CA ARG A 93 -62.80 82.16 41.69
C ARG A 93 -62.85 83.13 40.52
N ASP A 94 -63.81 82.91 39.61
CA ASP A 94 -63.90 83.62 38.33
C ASP A 94 -64.84 84.85 38.37
N LEU A 95 -65.45 85.16 39.53
CA LEU A 95 -66.39 86.27 39.65
C LEU A 95 -65.70 87.63 39.44
N PRO A 96 -66.09 88.43 38.42
CA PRO A 96 -65.45 89.72 38.15
C PRO A 96 -65.68 90.72 39.28
N GLY A 97 -64.62 91.46 39.62
CA GLY A 97 -64.62 92.50 40.66
C GLY A 97 -64.23 92.02 42.06
N LEU A 98 -64.26 90.70 42.34
CA LEU A 98 -64.08 90.13 43.68
C LEU A 98 -62.58 89.91 44.02
N LYS A 99 -62.04 90.73 44.93
CA LYS A 99 -60.59 90.85 45.18
C LYS A 99 -60.13 90.23 46.50
N THR A 100 -60.98 90.15 47.54
CA THR A 100 -60.57 89.61 48.85
C THR A 100 -61.03 88.17 49.09
N PRO A 101 -60.29 87.37 49.87
CA PRO A 101 -60.75 86.07 50.34
C PRO A 101 -62.03 86.14 51.19
N LEU A 102 -62.27 87.24 51.91
CA LEU A 102 -63.52 87.42 52.66
C LEU A 102 -64.71 87.61 51.71
N GLY A 103 -64.55 88.39 50.65
CA GLY A 103 -65.50 88.52 49.55
C GLY A 103 -65.81 87.17 48.89
N ARG A 104 -64.78 86.35 48.63
CA ARG A 104 -64.96 84.97 48.11
C ARG A 104 -65.84 84.12 49.00
N ALA A 105 -65.57 84.08 50.31
CA ALA A 105 -66.43 83.38 51.25
C ALA A 105 -67.87 83.94 51.29
N ARG A 106 -68.05 85.26 51.19
CA ARG A 106 -69.36 85.92 51.14
C ARG A 106 -70.16 85.61 49.87
N ALA A 107 -69.49 85.47 48.73
CA ALA A 107 -70.09 85.02 47.48
C ALA A 107 -70.47 83.53 47.56
N TRP A 108 -69.55 82.69 48.04
CA TRP A 108 -69.76 81.25 48.19
C TRP A 108 -70.94 80.91 49.11
N LEU A 109 -71.07 81.59 50.26
CA LEU A 109 -72.21 81.41 51.16
C LEU A 109 -73.55 81.76 50.50
N ARG A 110 -73.58 82.76 49.61
CA ARG A 110 -74.78 83.14 48.84
C ARG A 110 -75.14 82.05 47.82
N LEU A 111 -74.17 81.56 47.05
CA LEU A 111 -74.40 80.48 46.08
C LEU A 111 -74.81 79.16 46.77
N ALA A 112 -74.17 78.79 47.88
CA ALA A 112 -74.51 77.61 48.67
C ALA A 112 -75.93 77.66 49.26
N LEU A 113 -76.47 78.85 49.52
CA LEU A 113 -77.89 79.03 49.90
C LEU A 113 -78.80 78.88 48.68
N MET A 114 -78.46 79.48 47.54
CA MET A 114 -79.25 79.37 46.30
C MET A 114 -79.34 77.91 45.79
N GLN A 115 -78.27 77.14 45.90
CA GLN A 115 -78.26 75.69 45.63
C GLN A 115 -78.97 74.85 46.71
N LYS A 116 -79.40 75.45 47.83
CA LYS A 116 -80.05 74.77 48.98
C LYS A 116 -79.17 73.65 49.58
N LYS A 117 -77.85 73.88 49.56
CA LYS A 117 -76.79 72.92 49.94
C LYS A 117 -75.88 73.36 51.08
N MET A 118 -76.00 74.60 51.57
CA MET A 118 -75.18 75.14 52.66
C MET A 118 -75.07 74.21 53.89
N ALA A 119 -76.19 73.58 54.30
CA ALA A 119 -76.19 72.66 55.43
C ALA A 119 -75.37 71.37 55.16
N ASP A 120 -75.44 70.82 53.94
CA ASP A 120 -74.69 69.62 53.55
C ASP A 120 -73.18 69.91 53.44
N TYR A 121 -72.83 71.04 52.84
CA TYR A 121 -71.44 71.47 52.71
C TYR A 121 -70.77 71.73 54.07
N LEU A 122 -71.42 72.49 54.96
CA LEU A 122 -70.86 72.75 56.29
C LEU A 122 -70.85 71.48 57.17
N ARG A 123 -71.78 70.54 56.95
CA ARG A 123 -71.74 69.21 57.58
C ARG A 123 -70.51 68.41 57.16
N CYS A 124 -70.11 68.45 55.88
CA CYS A 124 -68.92 67.72 55.42
C CYS A 124 -67.64 68.25 56.10
N LEU A 125 -67.54 69.57 56.33
CA LEU A 125 -66.43 70.16 57.07
C LEU A 125 -66.38 69.72 58.54
N ILE A 126 -67.50 69.76 59.26
CA ILE A 126 -67.55 69.37 60.69
C ILE A 126 -67.27 67.87 60.87
N ILE A 127 -67.65 67.02 59.91
CA ILE A 127 -67.29 65.58 59.92
C ILE A 127 -65.76 65.42 59.80
N GLN A 128 -65.11 66.19 58.94
CA GLN A 128 -63.66 66.12 58.69
C GLN A 128 -62.84 66.96 59.71
N ARG A 129 -63.04 66.69 61.01
CA ARG A 129 -62.42 67.46 62.11
C ARG A 129 -60.90 67.59 61.99
N ASP A 130 -60.21 66.57 61.48
CA ASP A 130 -58.75 66.59 61.32
C ASP A 130 -58.30 67.68 60.33
N LEU A 131 -58.92 67.75 59.15
CA LEU A 131 -58.67 68.79 58.15
C LEU A 131 -59.13 70.17 58.65
N LEU A 132 -60.28 70.23 59.33
CA LEU A 132 -60.81 71.47 59.91
C LEU A 132 -59.88 72.04 60.99
N SER A 133 -59.19 71.18 61.74
CA SER A 133 -58.21 71.56 62.77
C SER A 133 -56.98 72.32 62.24
N GLU A 134 -56.70 72.27 60.93
CA GLU A 134 -55.67 73.13 60.34
C GLU A 134 -56.05 74.62 60.35
N PHE A 135 -57.34 74.92 60.38
CA PHE A 135 -57.90 76.27 60.22
C PHE A 135 -58.49 76.81 61.52
N TYR A 136 -58.98 75.95 62.40
CA TYR A 136 -59.62 76.33 63.67
C TYR A 136 -58.86 75.82 64.89
N GLU A 137 -58.87 76.59 65.97
CA GLU A 137 -58.49 76.11 67.31
C GLU A 137 -59.52 75.10 67.84
N TYR A 138 -59.10 74.23 68.77
CA TYR A 138 -59.93 73.12 69.26
C TYR A 138 -61.26 73.58 69.87
N HIS A 139 -61.27 74.75 70.52
CA HIS A 139 -62.42 75.37 71.19
C HIS A 139 -63.26 76.27 70.27
N ALA A 140 -63.01 76.23 68.95
CA ALA A 140 -63.77 76.98 67.96
C ALA A 140 -65.21 76.47 67.81
N LEU A 141 -66.12 77.34 67.37
CA LEU A 141 -67.54 77.00 67.23
C LEU A 141 -67.75 75.85 66.23
N MET A 142 -67.02 75.84 65.12
CA MET A 142 -67.09 74.79 64.11
C MET A 142 -66.39 73.48 64.51
N MET A 143 -65.65 73.47 65.63
CA MET A 143 -64.97 72.29 66.15
C MET A 143 -65.74 71.61 67.29
N GLU A 144 -66.73 72.28 67.88
CA GLU A 144 -67.47 71.89 69.08
C GLU A 144 -68.96 71.60 68.77
N GLU A 145 -69.72 71.12 69.76
CA GLU A 145 -71.12 70.71 69.58
C GLU A 145 -72.03 71.85 69.06
N GLU A 146 -71.76 73.10 69.43
CA GLU A 146 -72.57 74.25 69.01
C GLU A 146 -72.58 74.42 67.47
N GLY A 147 -71.46 74.15 66.79
CA GLY A 147 -71.38 74.19 65.33
C GLY A 147 -72.20 73.08 64.67
N ALA A 148 -72.20 71.87 65.24
CA ALA A 148 -73.02 70.77 64.76
C ALA A 148 -74.52 71.06 64.92
N VAL A 149 -74.92 71.72 66.01
CA VAL A 149 -76.31 72.20 66.21
C VAL A 149 -76.67 73.27 65.19
N ILE A 150 -75.82 74.25 64.92
CA ILE A 150 -76.05 75.28 63.89
C ILE A 150 -76.25 74.62 62.52
N VAL A 151 -75.37 73.71 62.12
CA VAL A 151 -75.50 72.98 60.84
C VAL A 151 -76.77 72.12 60.79
N GLY A 152 -77.22 71.59 61.92
CA GLY A 152 -78.55 70.96 62.03
C GLY A 152 -79.71 71.93 61.76
N LEU A 153 -79.64 73.16 62.28
CA LEU A 153 -80.65 74.20 62.06
C LEU A 153 -80.65 74.72 60.62
N LEU A 154 -79.49 74.80 59.95
CA LEU A 154 -79.37 75.25 58.56
C LEU A 154 -80.16 74.42 57.56
N VAL A 155 -80.47 73.15 57.86
CA VAL A 155 -81.33 72.29 57.02
C VAL A 155 -82.72 72.92 56.81
N GLY A 156 -83.21 73.68 57.79
CA GLY A 156 -84.48 74.42 57.68
C GLY A 156 -84.47 75.51 56.60
N LEU A 157 -83.31 75.98 56.15
CA LEU A 157 -83.20 76.98 55.09
C LEU A 157 -83.51 76.42 53.69
N ASN A 158 -83.53 75.10 53.52
CA ASN A 158 -83.81 74.46 52.22
C ASN A 158 -85.25 74.72 51.72
N VAL A 159 -86.15 75.22 52.57
CA VAL A 159 -87.50 75.67 52.15
C VAL A 159 -87.50 77.06 51.51
N ILE A 160 -86.44 77.84 51.71
CA ILE A 160 -86.33 79.21 51.21
C ILE A 160 -86.06 79.18 49.71
N ASP A 161 -86.65 80.12 48.99
CA ASP A 161 -86.32 80.40 47.61
C ASP A 161 -85.59 81.75 47.53
N ALA A 162 -84.44 81.80 46.86
CA ALA A 162 -83.55 82.96 46.86
C ALA A 162 -82.84 83.09 45.51
N ASN A 163 -82.83 84.31 44.97
CA ASN A 163 -82.16 84.67 43.72
C ASN A 163 -81.28 85.90 43.97
N LEU A 164 -80.04 85.66 44.38
CA LEU A 164 -79.17 86.69 44.93
C LEU A 164 -78.26 87.24 43.84
N CYS A 165 -78.30 88.55 43.64
CA CYS A 165 -77.36 89.22 42.72
C CYS A 165 -75.98 89.27 43.39
N VAL A 166 -75.07 88.39 42.94
CA VAL A 166 -73.70 88.29 43.45
C VAL A 166 -72.76 89.17 42.60
N LYS A 167 -72.65 90.45 42.94
CA LYS A 167 -71.70 91.38 42.33
C LYS A 167 -70.38 91.37 43.11
N GLY A 168 -69.24 91.36 42.42
CA GLY A 168 -67.94 91.22 43.08
C GLY A 168 -67.54 92.41 43.96
N GLU A 169 -67.88 93.64 43.54
CA GLU A 169 -67.37 94.87 44.16
C GLU A 169 -68.02 95.19 45.52
N ASP A 170 -69.30 94.82 45.70
CA ASP A 170 -70.06 95.07 46.93
C ASP A 170 -69.63 94.15 48.09
N LEU A 171 -69.17 92.94 47.78
CA LEU A 171 -68.94 91.88 48.78
C LEU A 171 -67.62 92.03 49.55
N ASP A 172 -66.62 92.67 48.96
CA ASP A 172 -65.34 92.95 49.62
C ASP A 172 -65.47 94.03 50.70
N SER A 173 -66.42 94.96 50.55
CA SER A 173 -66.55 96.16 51.40
C SER A 173 -67.68 96.09 52.43
N GLN A 174 -68.62 95.15 52.30
CA GLN A 174 -69.81 95.06 53.18
C GLN A 174 -69.45 95.02 54.68
N VAL A 175 -69.91 96.03 55.43
CA VAL A 175 -69.80 96.11 56.89
C VAL A 175 -71.03 95.49 57.53
N GLY A 176 -70.85 94.39 58.26
CA GLY A 176 -71.94 93.69 58.93
C GLY A 176 -72.30 94.30 60.28
N VAL A 177 -73.31 95.17 60.30
CA VAL A 177 -73.98 95.61 61.55
C VAL A 177 -75.12 94.64 61.85
N ILE A 178 -75.26 94.22 63.11
CA ILE A 178 -76.38 93.41 63.57
C ILE A 178 -77.46 94.34 64.12
N ASP A 179 -78.64 94.37 63.49
CA ASP A 179 -79.76 95.18 63.96
C ASP A 179 -80.68 94.36 64.87
N PHE A 180 -80.55 94.60 66.18
CA PHE A 180 -81.41 93.98 67.19
C PHE A 180 -82.80 94.63 67.28
N SER A 181 -83.04 95.81 66.68
CA SER A 181 -84.34 96.51 66.78
C SER A 181 -85.48 95.80 66.04
N VAL A 182 -85.15 95.04 64.99
CA VAL A 182 -86.10 94.14 64.29
C VAL A 182 -86.69 93.09 65.23
N TYR A 183 -85.97 92.76 66.31
CA TYR A 183 -86.36 91.77 67.33
C TYR A 183 -86.86 92.42 68.64
N LEU A 184 -87.00 93.75 68.70
CA LEU A 184 -87.29 94.54 69.91
C LEU A 184 -88.24 95.73 69.61
N LYS A 185 -89.56 95.56 69.75
CA LYS A 185 -90.57 96.63 69.56
C LYS A 185 -91.69 96.65 70.62
N SER A 186 -92.25 97.85 70.84
CA SER A 186 -93.37 98.21 71.75
C SER A 186 -93.96 99.58 71.32
N ASP A 187 -95.17 99.97 71.75
CA ASP A 187 -96.02 101.02 71.11
C ASP A 187 -96.44 102.25 72.00
N ASP A 188 -97.10 103.30 71.41
CA ASP A 188 -98.11 104.29 71.96
C ASP A 188 -97.95 105.87 71.87
N ASP A 189 -99.10 106.60 71.80
CA ASP A 189 -99.50 108.05 72.13
C ASP A 189 -99.38 109.31 71.17
N ILE A 190 -99.90 110.52 71.60
CA ILE A 190 -100.80 111.48 70.85
C ILE A 190 -100.78 113.01 71.33
N GLY A 191 -101.51 114.01 70.72
CA GLY A 191 -101.66 115.42 71.24
C GLY A 191 -102.62 116.45 70.52
N GLY A 192 -102.88 117.68 71.04
CA GLY A 192 -103.58 118.84 70.35
C GLY A 192 -104.16 120.07 71.18
N LYS A 193 -104.68 121.15 70.50
CA LYS A 193 -105.70 122.24 70.88
C LYS A 193 -105.39 123.78 71.16
N GLU A 194 -106.40 124.62 71.58
CA GLU A 194 -106.85 125.97 70.99
C GLU A 194 -107.64 126.98 71.94
N ARG A 195 -107.74 128.36 71.71
CA ARG A 195 -108.99 129.29 71.76
C ARG A 195 -109.04 130.83 72.20
N ASN A 196 -110.05 131.58 71.66
CA ASN A 196 -111.00 132.65 72.23
C ASN A 196 -110.89 134.23 72.10
N VAL A 197 -112.01 134.98 72.40
CA VAL A 197 -112.54 136.20 71.67
C VAL A 197 -113.37 137.29 72.47
N GLN A 198 -113.30 138.59 72.04
CA GLN A 198 -114.18 139.83 72.09
C GLN A 198 -115.28 140.18 73.15
N ILE A 199 -115.53 141.51 73.37
CA ILE A 199 -116.82 142.28 73.15
C ILE A 199 -116.73 143.77 73.61
N ALA A 200 -117.12 144.73 72.76
CA ALA A 200 -117.68 146.08 73.09
C ALA A 200 -118.00 146.89 71.79
N ALA A 201 -119.20 147.47 71.63
CA ALA A 201 -119.61 148.20 70.41
C ALA A 201 -120.81 149.17 70.63
N ILE A 202 -121.32 149.77 69.54
CA ILE A 202 -122.59 150.57 69.45
C ILE A 202 -122.49 152.04 69.91
N LEU A 203 -121.38 152.73 69.62
CA LEU A 203 -121.34 154.21 69.60
C LEU A 203 -120.70 154.83 68.34
N ASP A 204 -120.02 154.01 67.51
CA ASP A 204 -119.15 154.50 66.42
C ASP A 204 -119.77 154.37 65.01
N GLN A 205 -121.07 154.07 64.89
CA GLN A 205 -121.69 153.65 63.62
C GLN A 205 -121.58 154.64 62.45
N LYS A 206 -121.31 155.94 62.69
CA LYS A 206 -121.08 156.90 61.60
C LYS A 206 -119.62 156.87 61.10
N ASN A 207 -118.65 156.97 62.00
CA ASN A 207 -117.22 156.82 61.65
C ASN A 207 -116.98 155.46 60.99
N TYR A 208 -117.62 154.41 61.50
CA TYR A 208 -117.56 153.07 60.94
C TYR A 208 -117.92 153.02 59.44
N VAL A 209 -118.93 153.77 58.97
CA VAL A 209 -119.31 153.77 57.54
C VAL A 209 -118.34 154.57 56.68
N GLU A 210 -117.81 155.69 57.19
CA GLU A 210 -116.83 156.52 56.48
C GLU A 210 -115.46 155.80 56.40
N GLU A 211 -115.04 155.14 57.49
CA GLU A 211 -113.84 154.30 57.56
C GLU A 211 -114.01 152.99 56.78
N LEU A 212 -115.18 152.35 56.79
CA LEU A 212 -115.48 151.18 55.95
C LEU A 212 -115.40 151.52 54.47
N ASN A 213 -115.87 152.70 54.04
CA ASN A 213 -115.65 153.18 52.67
C ASN A 213 -114.17 153.44 52.36
N ARG A 214 -113.38 153.96 53.31
CA ARG A 214 -111.94 154.14 53.14
C ARG A 214 -111.20 152.80 53.03
N GLN A 215 -111.56 151.83 53.87
CA GLN A 215 -111.03 150.46 53.85
C GLN A 215 -111.48 149.69 52.61
N LEU A 216 -112.72 149.86 52.15
CA LEU A 216 -113.23 149.24 50.92
C LEU A 216 -112.47 149.77 49.70
N ASN A 217 -112.28 151.09 49.57
CA ASN A 217 -111.47 151.67 48.50
C ASN A 217 -110.01 151.17 48.55
N SER A 218 -109.39 151.14 49.74
CA SER A 218 -108.04 150.56 49.92
C SER A 218 -107.98 149.07 49.53
N THR A 219 -109.01 148.30 49.87
CA THR A 219 -109.14 146.88 49.50
C THR A 219 -109.32 146.71 47.99
N VAL A 220 -110.13 147.55 47.35
CA VAL A 220 -110.31 147.56 45.89
C VAL A 220 -109.00 147.89 45.17
N SER A 221 -108.25 148.91 45.62
CA SER A 221 -106.93 149.22 45.06
C SER A 221 -105.92 148.08 45.28
N SER A 222 -105.93 147.44 46.45
CA SER A 222 -105.08 146.27 46.75
C SER A 222 -105.42 145.07 45.86
N LEU A 223 -106.72 144.81 45.64
CA LEU A 223 -107.19 143.77 44.74
C LEU A 223 -106.83 144.06 43.27
N HIS A 224 -106.95 145.31 42.82
CA HIS A 224 -106.49 145.73 41.48
C HIS A 224 -104.99 145.45 41.31
N ALA A 225 -104.15 145.91 42.24
CA ALA A 225 -102.71 145.66 42.19
C ALA A 225 -102.35 144.15 42.21
N ARG A 226 -103.17 143.32 42.88
CA ARG A 226 -103.03 141.85 42.83
C ARG A 226 -103.47 141.25 41.51
N VAL A 227 -104.54 141.74 40.88
CA VAL A 227 -104.97 141.32 39.53
C VAL A 227 -103.88 141.69 38.52
N ASP A 228 -103.44 142.94 38.49
CA ASP A 228 -102.30 143.43 37.71
C ASP A 228 -101.06 142.52 37.82
N SER A 229 -100.72 142.10 39.04
CA SER A 229 -99.57 141.24 39.31
C SER A 229 -99.79 139.80 38.86
N LEU A 230 -101.02 139.28 38.96
CA LEU A 230 -101.38 137.95 38.49
C LEU A 230 -101.44 137.89 36.97
N GLU A 231 -101.95 138.92 36.30
CA GLU A 231 -101.93 139.03 34.83
C GLU A 231 -100.50 139.07 34.30
N LYS A 232 -99.63 139.91 34.88
CA LYS A 232 -98.18 139.97 34.56
C LYS A 232 -97.43 138.67 34.89
N SER A 233 -97.94 137.85 35.80
CA SER A 233 -97.40 136.50 36.06
C SER A 233 -97.93 135.48 35.05
N ASN A 234 -99.19 135.60 34.65
CA ASN A 234 -99.84 134.69 33.71
C ASN A 234 -99.27 134.86 32.28
N THR A 235 -99.00 136.08 31.84
CA THR A 235 -98.32 136.31 30.54
C THR A 235 -96.94 135.68 30.50
N LYS A 236 -96.13 135.84 31.56
CA LYS A 236 -94.82 135.17 31.69
C LYS A 236 -94.94 133.65 31.66
N LEU A 237 -95.88 133.07 32.40
CA LEU A 237 -96.11 131.62 32.39
C LEU A 237 -96.56 131.11 31.02
N ILE A 238 -97.30 131.91 30.25
CA ILE A 238 -97.66 131.60 28.85
C ILE A 238 -96.42 131.64 27.93
N GLU A 239 -95.55 132.63 28.09
CA GLU A 239 -94.28 132.73 27.36
C GLU A 239 -93.32 131.57 27.69
N GLU A 240 -93.12 131.27 28.98
CA GLU A 240 -92.32 130.14 29.46
C GLU A 240 -92.89 128.80 28.96
N LEU A 241 -94.22 128.62 28.98
CA LEU A 241 -94.89 127.43 28.43
C LEU A 241 -94.72 127.32 26.91
N ALA A 242 -94.70 128.44 26.16
CA ALA A 242 -94.43 128.43 24.73
C ALA A 242 -92.97 128.06 24.42
N ILE A 243 -92.01 128.59 25.18
CA ILE A 243 -90.58 128.23 25.07
C ILE A 243 -90.39 126.75 25.41
N ALA A 244 -91.00 126.25 26.49
CA ALA A 244 -90.94 124.85 26.89
C ALA A 244 -91.51 123.91 25.81
N LYS A 245 -92.66 124.26 25.22
CA LYS A 245 -93.25 123.50 24.10
C LYS A 245 -92.32 123.46 22.88
N ASN A 246 -91.75 124.59 22.49
CA ASN A 246 -90.81 124.65 21.36
C ASN A 246 -89.54 123.83 21.62
N ASN A 247 -89.04 123.80 22.85
CA ASN A 247 -87.90 122.96 23.23
C ASN A 247 -88.25 121.47 23.23
N ILE A 248 -89.46 121.09 23.67
CA ILE A 248 -89.95 119.70 23.58
C ILE A 248 -90.03 119.23 22.12
N ILE A 249 -90.53 120.07 21.21
CA ILE A 249 -90.61 119.75 19.77
C ILE A 249 -89.20 119.51 19.19
N LYS A 250 -88.25 120.41 19.43
CA LYS A 250 -86.84 120.23 18.99
C LYS A 250 -86.22 118.95 19.53
N LEU A 251 -86.38 118.67 20.82
CA LEU A 251 -85.87 117.44 21.43
C LEU A 251 -86.54 116.17 20.88
N GLN A 252 -87.80 116.26 20.43
CA GLN A 252 -88.48 115.16 19.73
C GLN A 252 -87.94 114.97 18.30
N GLU A 253 -87.68 116.05 17.57
CA GLU A 253 -87.05 116.04 16.24
C GLU A 253 -85.61 115.47 16.31
N GLU A 254 -84.79 115.96 17.23
CA GLU A 254 -83.44 115.45 17.52
C GLU A 254 -83.47 113.96 17.92
N ASN A 255 -84.39 113.55 18.80
CA ASN A 255 -84.51 112.15 19.19
C ASN A 255 -84.99 111.25 18.04
N HIS A 256 -85.81 111.77 17.12
CA HIS A 256 -86.20 111.05 15.92
C HIS A 256 -85.03 110.90 14.93
N GLN A 257 -84.26 111.97 14.69
CA GLN A 257 -83.07 111.92 13.85
C GLN A 257 -82.03 110.94 14.41
N LEU A 258 -81.71 111.02 15.71
CA LEU A 258 -80.75 110.12 16.36
C LEU A 258 -81.20 108.65 16.29
N ARG A 259 -82.51 108.34 16.36
CA ARG A 259 -83.02 106.97 16.13
C ARG A 259 -82.82 106.51 14.69
N SER A 260 -83.04 107.40 13.72
CA SER A 260 -82.83 107.11 12.29
C SER A 260 -81.36 106.84 12.00
N GLU A 261 -80.46 107.69 12.50
CA GLU A 261 -79.01 107.53 12.38
C GLU A 261 -78.51 106.26 13.08
N ASN A 262 -78.98 105.97 14.30
CA ASN A 262 -78.65 104.74 15.01
C ASN A 262 -79.11 103.49 14.24
N THR A 263 -80.33 103.51 13.67
CA THR A 263 -80.83 102.42 12.81
C THR A 263 -79.95 102.23 11.57
N LEU A 264 -79.54 103.31 10.91
CA LEU A 264 -78.65 103.27 9.75
C LEU A 264 -77.25 102.74 10.12
N ILE A 265 -76.72 103.10 11.29
CA ILE A 265 -75.45 102.58 11.82
C ILE A 265 -75.58 101.07 12.08
N LEU A 266 -76.64 100.63 12.78
CA LEU A 266 -76.88 99.20 13.05
C LEU A 266 -76.99 98.38 11.76
N MET A 267 -77.74 98.86 10.75
CA MET A 267 -77.84 98.19 9.45
C MET A 267 -76.48 98.08 8.74
N LYS A 268 -75.66 99.15 8.76
CA LYS A 268 -74.30 99.13 8.18
C LYS A 268 -73.38 98.17 8.94
N THR A 269 -73.36 98.22 10.27
CA THR A 269 -72.55 97.33 11.11
C THR A 269 -72.94 95.87 10.92
N GLN A 270 -74.25 95.57 10.83
CA GLN A 270 -74.72 94.20 10.57
C GLN A 270 -74.36 93.71 9.16
N HIS A 271 -74.45 94.57 8.14
CA HIS A 271 -73.99 94.23 6.78
C HIS A 271 -72.47 93.99 6.74
N HIS A 272 -71.67 94.82 7.41
CA HIS A 272 -70.22 94.61 7.51
C HIS A 272 -69.89 93.31 8.26
N LEU A 273 -70.58 93.01 9.36
CA LEU A 273 -70.38 91.78 10.13
C LEU A 273 -70.67 90.52 9.30
N GLU A 274 -71.78 90.52 8.56
CA GLU A 274 -72.14 89.37 7.71
C GLU A 274 -71.20 89.21 6.51
N ALA A 275 -70.73 90.32 5.92
CA ALA A 275 -69.70 90.28 4.87
C ALA A 275 -68.38 89.69 5.40
N THR A 276 -67.83 90.22 6.50
CA THR A 276 -66.60 89.71 7.12
C THR A 276 -66.74 88.25 7.58
N LYS A 277 -67.93 87.83 8.01
CA LYS A 277 -68.23 86.42 8.33
C LYS A 277 -68.16 85.51 7.10
N VAL A 278 -68.70 85.95 5.96
CA VAL A 278 -68.58 85.22 4.68
C VAL A 278 -67.13 85.16 4.21
N ASP A 279 -66.37 86.26 4.32
CA ASP A 279 -64.94 86.31 3.97
C ASP A 279 -64.13 85.32 4.82
N VAL A 280 -64.31 85.36 6.15
CA VAL A 280 -63.63 84.45 7.10
C VAL A 280 -64.04 82.98 6.88
N GLU A 281 -65.30 82.72 6.51
CA GLU A 281 -65.71 81.36 6.15
C GLU A 281 -65.06 80.89 4.84
N ALA A 282 -64.95 81.76 3.83
CA ALA A 282 -64.26 81.45 2.58
C ALA A 282 -62.75 81.21 2.79
N GLU A 283 -62.07 82.01 3.61
CA GLU A 283 -60.69 81.77 4.03
C GLU A 283 -60.55 80.43 4.77
N LEU A 284 -61.45 80.12 5.70
CA LEU A 284 -61.45 78.87 6.46
C LEU A 284 -61.66 77.64 5.58
N GLN A 285 -62.56 77.68 4.59
CA GLN A 285 -62.73 76.58 3.64
C GLN A 285 -61.52 76.44 2.71
N THR A 286 -60.93 77.56 2.27
CA THR A 286 -59.70 77.57 1.45
C THR A 286 -58.52 76.96 2.23
N TYR A 287 -58.35 77.32 3.50
CA TYR A 287 -57.34 76.74 4.39
C TYR A 287 -57.57 75.24 4.62
N LYS A 288 -58.81 74.80 4.87
CA LYS A 288 -59.15 73.38 5.03
C LYS A 288 -58.80 72.58 3.77
N HIS A 289 -59.19 73.06 2.60
CA HIS A 289 -58.93 72.36 1.33
C HIS A 289 -57.44 72.34 0.99
N SER A 290 -56.72 73.45 1.20
CA SER A 290 -55.26 73.51 1.03
C SER A 290 -54.53 72.55 1.99
N ARG A 291 -54.95 72.48 3.27
CA ARG A 291 -54.35 71.54 4.22
C ARG A 291 -54.69 70.09 3.89
N GLN A 292 -55.91 69.78 3.48
CA GLN A 292 -56.26 68.44 2.99
C GLN A 292 -55.37 68.02 1.81
N GLY A 293 -55.16 68.90 0.83
CA GLY A 293 -54.25 68.62 -0.29
C GLY A 293 -52.80 68.38 0.15
N LEU A 294 -52.32 69.10 1.17
CA LEU A 294 -51.00 68.85 1.77
C LEU A 294 -50.93 67.52 2.55
N ASP A 295 -51.98 67.18 3.29
CA ASP A 295 -52.09 65.90 4.01
C ASP A 295 -52.14 64.72 3.03
N GLU A 296 -52.88 64.84 1.93
CA GLU A 296 -52.93 63.89 0.82
C GLU A 296 -51.55 63.73 0.16
N MET A 297 -50.90 64.84 -0.25
CA MET A 297 -49.54 64.83 -0.80
C MET A 297 -48.52 64.22 0.17
N TYR A 298 -48.61 64.51 1.46
CA TYR A 298 -47.73 63.92 2.47
C TYR A 298 -47.98 62.41 2.63
N SER A 299 -49.24 61.99 2.61
CA SER A 299 -49.60 60.56 2.68
C SER A 299 -49.06 59.77 1.48
N GLU A 300 -49.10 60.36 0.29
CA GLU A 300 -48.63 59.79 -0.97
C GLU A 300 -47.09 59.77 -1.04
N ALA A 301 -46.42 60.87 -0.71
CA ALA A 301 -44.95 60.89 -0.61
C ALA A 301 -44.45 59.87 0.44
N ARG A 302 -45.16 59.73 1.57
CA ARG A 302 -44.87 58.71 2.58
C ARG A 302 -45.22 57.29 2.14
N ARG A 303 -46.12 57.11 1.15
CA ARG A 303 -46.41 55.81 0.51
C ARG A 303 -45.27 55.43 -0.44
N GLN A 304 -44.92 56.30 -1.37
CA GLN A 304 -43.81 56.13 -2.31
C GLN A 304 -42.49 55.82 -1.57
N LEU A 305 -42.20 56.53 -0.47
CA LEU A 305 -41.01 56.27 0.35
C LEU A 305 -40.98 54.85 0.97
N ARG A 306 -42.14 54.26 1.32
CA ARG A 306 -42.20 52.87 1.80
C ARG A 306 -42.01 51.86 0.68
N GLU A 307 -42.54 52.17 -0.50
CA GLU A 307 -42.46 51.30 -1.68
C GLU A 307 -41.02 51.25 -2.24
N GLU A 308 -40.32 52.39 -2.31
CA GLU A 308 -38.88 52.43 -2.62
C GLU A 308 -38.03 51.79 -1.53
N ALA A 309 -38.33 51.99 -0.25
CA ALA A 309 -37.59 51.32 0.83
C ALA A 309 -37.73 49.78 0.76
N GLN A 310 -38.90 49.28 0.40
CA GLN A 310 -39.13 47.85 0.17
C GLN A 310 -38.41 47.35 -1.08
N LEU A 311 -38.57 48.03 -2.22
CA LEU A 311 -37.92 47.66 -3.49
C LEU A 311 -36.39 47.62 -3.36
N ARG A 312 -35.81 48.60 -2.65
CA ARG A 312 -34.40 48.61 -2.30
C ARG A 312 -34.02 47.39 -1.44
N GLN A 313 -34.79 47.09 -0.40
CA GLN A 313 -34.49 45.96 0.48
C GLN A 313 -34.53 44.63 -0.28
N ASP A 314 -35.47 44.48 -1.22
CA ASP A 314 -35.58 43.29 -2.07
C ASP A 314 -34.42 43.19 -3.07
N MET A 315 -33.98 44.30 -3.68
CA MET A 315 -32.75 44.33 -4.48
C MET A 315 -31.49 44.02 -3.66
N GLU A 316 -31.39 44.50 -2.42
CA GLU A 316 -30.26 44.17 -1.53
C GLU A 316 -30.25 42.67 -1.17
N ASN A 317 -31.42 42.07 -0.94
CA ASN A 317 -31.57 40.63 -0.71
C ASN A 317 -31.16 39.82 -1.94
N GLU A 318 -31.64 40.19 -3.14
CA GLU A 318 -31.28 39.51 -4.39
C GLU A 318 -29.78 39.66 -4.71
N LEU A 319 -29.18 40.83 -4.45
CA LEU A 319 -27.74 41.04 -4.60
C LEU A 319 -26.91 40.12 -3.69
N VAL A 320 -27.33 39.91 -2.44
CA VAL A 320 -26.67 38.95 -1.53
C VAL A 320 -26.75 37.52 -2.08
N VAL A 321 -27.89 37.10 -2.63
CA VAL A 321 -28.04 35.79 -3.27
C VAL A 321 -27.12 35.67 -4.51
N GLN A 322 -27.10 36.68 -5.38
CA GLN A 322 -26.22 36.71 -6.55
C GLN A 322 -24.73 36.64 -6.19
N VAL A 323 -24.31 37.32 -5.11
CA VAL A 323 -22.93 37.23 -4.60
C VAL A 323 -22.61 35.82 -4.08
N SER A 324 -23.54 35.17 -3.37
CA SER A 324 -23.36 33.78 -2.91
C SER A 324 -23.25 32.81 -4.08
N MET A 325 -24.17 32.89 -5.05
CA MET A 325 -24.16 32.04 -6.26
C MET A 325 -22.88 32.24 -7.08
N LYS A 326 -22.40 33.49 -7.22
CA LYS A 326 -21.12 33.79 -7.88
C LYS A 326 -19.94 33.14 -7.16
N HIS A 327 -19.93 33.15 -5.82
CA HIS A 327 -18.88 32.50 -5.03
C HIS A 327 -18.90 30.97 -5.19
N GLU A 328 -20.08 30.34 -5.18
CA GLU A 328 -20.25 28.90 -5.43
C GLU A 328 -19.78 28.51 -6.83
N ILE A 329 -20.13 29.31 -7.86
CA ILE A 329 -19.68 29.10 -9.24
C ILE A 329 -18.15 29.24 -9.35
N GLU A 330 -17.55 30.25 -8.72
CA GLU A 330 -16.08 30.40 -8.68
C GLU A 330 -15.38 29.23 -7.97
N LEU A 331 -15.98 28.68 -6.91
CA LEU A 331 -15.45 27.52 -6.20
C LEU A 331 -15.56 26.25 -7.05
N ALA A 332 -16.72 26.02 -7.68
CA ALA A 332 -16.94 24.89 -8.60
C ALA A 332 -16.00 24.96 -9.82
N MET A 333 -15.77 26.16 -10.37
CA MET A 333 -14.82 26.37 -11.47
C MET A 333 -13.39 26.02 -11.07
N LYS A 334 -12.92 26.47 -9.89
CA LYS A 334 -11.59 26.12 -9.37
C LYS A 334 -11.41 24.61 -9.10
N LEU A 335 -12.47 23.93 -8.67
CA LEU A 335 -12.46 22.48 -8.50
C LEU A 335 -12.40 21.75 -9.84
N LEU A 336 -13.12 22.24 -10.85
CA LEU A 336 -13.08 21.70 -12.22
C LEU A 336 -11.72 21.95 -12.89
N GLU A 337 -11.15 23.14 -12.72
CA GLU A 337 -9.78 23.47 -13.16
C GLU A 337 -8.77 22.52 -12.52
N LYS A 338 -8.87 22.25 -11.22
CA LYS A 338 -8.00 21.28 -10.51
C LYS A 338 -8.14 19.86 -11.07
N ASP A 339 -9.36 19.38 -11.28
CA ASP A 339 -9.58 18.04 -11.88
C ASP A 339 -8.99 17.96 -13.30
N ILE A 340 -9.17 19.00 -14.12
CA ILE A 340 -8.59 19.08 -15.47
C ILE A 340 -7.06 18.97 -15.43
N HIS A 341 -6.38 19.67 -14.50
CA HIS A 341 -4.93 19.53 -14.34
C HIS A 341 -4.52 18.12 -13.89
N GLU A 342 -5.19 17.54 -12.89
CA GLU A 342 -4.91 16.16 -12.44
C GLU A 342 -5.14 15.12 -13.56
N LYS A 343 -6.15 15.30 -14.40
CA LYS A 343 -6.37 14.48 -15.59
C LYS A 343 -5.31 14.72 -16.66
N GLN A 344 -4.83 15.96 -16.86
CA GLN A 344 -3.73 16.25 -17.79
C GLN A 344 -2.42 15.62 -17.34
N ASP A 345 -2.04 15.73 -16.07
CA ASP A 345 -0.84 15.08 -15.51
C ASP A 345 -0.92 13.55 -15.63
N THR A 346 -2.09 12.97 -15.33
CA THR A 346 -2.36 11.54 -15.55
C THR A 346 -2.19 11.15 -17.03
N LEU A 347 -2.67 11.98 -17.96
CA LEU A 347 -2.59 11.75 -19.39
C LEU A 347 -1.15 11.89 -19.91
N ILE A 348 -0.35 12.80 -19.35
CA ILE A 348 1.09 12.93 -19.61
C ILE A 348 1.82 11.66 -19.15
N GLY A 349 1.57 11.19 -17.91
CA GLY A 349 2.14 9.94 -17.41
C GLY A 349 1.79 8.71 -18.26
N LEU A 350 0.53 8.60 -18.68
CA LEU A 350 0.08 7.52 -19.59
C LEU A 350 0.72 7.61 -20.99
N ARG A 351 0.99 8.82 -21.51
CA ARG A 351 1.76 8.99 -22.76
C ARG A 351 3.20 8.55 -22.60
N GLN A 352 3.85 8.92 -21.50
CA GLN A 352 5.23 8.48 -21.23
C GLN A 352 5.32 6.96 -21.11
N GLN A 353 4.41 6.32 -20.35
CA GLN A 353 4.33 4.86 -20.27
C GLN A 353 4.10 4.20 -21.64
N LEU A 354 3.25 4.79 -22.50
CA LEU A 354 3.03 4.30 -23.85
C LEU A 354 4.30 4.38 -24.72
N ASP A 355 5.10 5.44 -24.57
CA ASP A 355 6.35 5.62 -25.31
C ASP A 355 7.49 4.73 -24.75
N GLU A 356 7.52 4.49 -23.44
CA GLU A 356 8.38 3.47 -22.81
C GLU A 356 8.02 2.05 -23.31
N VAL A 357 6.73 1.71 -23.39
CA VAL A 357 6.26 0.42 -23.95
C VAL A 357 6.61 0.30 -25.45
N LYS A 358 6.53 1.38 -26.24
CA LYS A 358 7.02 1.37 -27.63
C LYS A 358 8.53 1.10 -27.69
N ALA A 359 9.33 1.76 -26.84
CA ALA A 359 10.77 1.55 -26.80
C ALA A 359 11.15 0.10 -26.45
N ILE A 360 10.51 -0.48 -25.42
CA ILE A 360 10.64 -1.89 -25.04
C ILE A 360 10.25 -2.81 -26.20
N ASN A 361 9.15 -2.51 -26.92
CA ASN A 361 8.70 -3.33 -28.05
C ASN A 361 9.70 -3.28 -29.23
N VAL A 362 10.27 -2.11 -29.53
CA VAL A 362 11.34 -1.97 -30.54
C VAL A 362 12.61 -2.73 -30.12
N GLU A 363 13.04 -2.61 -28.86
CA GLU A 363 14.19 -3.36 -28.33
C GLU A 363 13.94 -4.87 -28.37
N MET A 364 12.73 -5.32 -28.05
CA MET A 364 12.35 -6.73 -28.09
C MET A 364 12.30 -7.27 -29.53
N TYR A 365 11.82 -6.49 -30.50
CA TYR A 365 11.90 -6.83 -31.93
C TYR A 365 13.36 -6.95 -32.40
N GLN A 366 14.24 -6.02 -32.01
CA GLN A 366 15.66 -6.09 -32.35
C GLN A 366 16.33 -7.32 -31.72
N LYS A 367 16.07 -7.61 -30.44
CA LYS A 367 16.57 -8.82 -29.75
C LYS A 367 16.04 -10.11 -30.37
N LEU A 368 14.77 -10.14 -30.75
CA LEU A 368 14.17 -11.28 -31.46
C LEU A 368 14.88 -11.51 -32.79
N GLN A 369 15.06 -10.47 -33.62
CA GLN A 369 15.70 -10.60 -34.93
C GLN A 369 17.17 -11.04 -34.83
N VAL A 370 17.93 -10.50 -33.87
CA VAL A 370 19.30 -10.98 -33.57
C VAL A 370 19.30 -12.45 -33.12
N SER A 371 18.29 -12.88 -32.36
CA SER A 371 18.13 -14.29 -31.95
C SER A 371 17.72 -15.20 -33.11
N GLU A 372 16.88 -14.72 -34.04
CA GLU A 372 16.53 -15.44 -35.27
C GLU A 372 17.73 -15.61 -36.20
N ASP A 373 18.53 -14.57 -36.41
CA ASP A 373 19.72 -14.64 -37.26
C ASP A 373 20.80 -15.54 -36.63
N ALA A 374 21.00 -15.47 -35.31
CA ALA A 374 21.86 -16.42 -34.59
C ALA A 374 21.30 -17.86 -34.60
N MET A 375 19.99 -18.06 -34.71
CA MET A 375 19.39 -19.38 -34.92
C MET A 375 19.57 -19.89 -36.36
N LYS A 376 19.53 -19.01 -37.38
CA LYS A 376 19.87 -19.38 -38.77
C LYS A 376 21.32 -19.84 -38.86
N GLU A 377 22.26 -19.09 -38.31
CA GLU A 377 23.68 -19.48 -38.26
C GLU A 377 23.88 -20.82 -37.55
N LYS A 378 23.24 -21.03 -36.39
CA LYS A 378 23.27 -22.32 -35.68
C LYS A 378 22.68 -23.46 -36.50
N ASN A 379 21.59 -23.24 -37.22
CA ASN A 379 20.99 -24.26 -38.09
C ASN A 379 21.91 -24.60 -39.28
N GLU A 380 22.61 -23.62 -39.86
CA GLU A 380 23.65 -23.89 -40.86
C GLU A 380 24.87 -24.63 -40.28
N ILE A 381 25.25 -24.36 -39.03
CA ILE A 381 26.30 -25.12 -38.32
C ILE A 381 25.82 -26.56 -38.08
N ILE A 382 24.57 -26.76 -37.64
CA ILE A 382 23.97 -28.08 -37.43
C ILE A 382 23.93 -28.85 -38.74
N SER A 383 23.41 -28.29 -39.83
CA SER A 383 23.40 -28.93 -41.15
C SER A 383 24.82 -29.32 -41.62
N ARG A 384 25.82 -28.46 -41.44
CA ARG A 384 27.23 -28.79 -41.74
C ARG A 384 27.84 -29.85 -40.81
N LEU A 385 27.29 -30.03 -39.61
CA LEU A 385 27.66 -31.12 -38.70
C LEU A 385 26.93 -32.41 -39.05
N GLU A 386 25.66 -32.36 -39.46
CA GLU A 386 24.89 -33.49 -39.96
C GLU A 386 25.51 -34.07 -41.24
N ASP A 387 25.91 -33.22 -42.20
CA ASP A 387 26.66 -33.64 -43.40
C ASP A 387 27.97 -34.34 -43.03
N LYS A 388 28.73 -33.81 -42.06
CA LYS A 388 29.95 -34.44 -41.55
C LYS A 388 29.65 -35.76 -40.83
N THR A 389 28.59 -35.84 -40.03
CA THR A 389 28.16 -37.06 -39.35
C THR A 389 27.74 -38.12 -40.37
N ASN A 390 27.02 -37.74 -41.43
CA ASN A 390 26.66 -38.62 -42.54
C ASN A 390 27.89 -39.11 -43.31
N GLN A 391 28.88 -38.24 -43.55
CA GLN A 391 30.15 -38.60 -44.17
C GLN A 391 30.98 -39.54 -43.28
N ILE A 392 31.02 -39.32 -41.96
CA ILE A 392 31.68 -40.20 -40.98
C ILE A 392 30.95 -41.54 -40.87
N ASN A 393 29.63 -41.58 -40.86
CA ASN A 393 28.85 -42.81 -40.87
C ASN A 393 29.10 -43.62 -42.16
N ALA A 394 29.25 -42.95 -43.30
CA ALA A 394 29.59 -43.60 -44.57
C ALA A 394 31.01 -44.20 -44.58
N THR A 395 32.02 -43.49 -44.05
CA THR A 395 33.39 -44.02 -43.96
C THR A 395 33.52 -45.08 -42.87
N MET A 396 32.84 -44.94 -41.74
CA MET A 396 32.74 -45.97 -40.69
C MET A 396 32.14 -47.25 -41.24
N LYS A 397 31.04 -47.18 -41.99
CA LYS A 397 30.42 -48.34 -42.65
C LYS A 397 31.33 -49.00 -43.69
N GLN A 398 32.16 -48.23 -44.40
CA GLN A 398 33.20 -48.79 -45.28
C GLN A 398 34.33 -49.47 -44.48
N LEU A 399 34.71 -48.93 -43.31
CA LEU A 399 35.71 -49.54 -42.44
C LEU A 399 35.17 -50.83 -41.78
N GLU A 400 33.92 -50.85 -41.34
CA GLU A 400 33.23 -52.06 -40.85
C GLU A 400 33.18 -53.16 -41.92
N GLN A 401 32.83 -52.83 -43.16
CA GLN A 401 32.85 -53.80 -44.27
C GLN A 401 34.27 -54.32 -44.54
N ARG A 402 35.30 -53.47 -44.46
CA ARG A 402 36.69 -53.89 -44.63
C ARG A 402 37.19 -54.73 -43.45
N LEU A 403 36.73 -54.45 -42.23
CA LEU A 403 37.03 -55.26 -41.05
C LEU A 403 36.42 -56.66 -41.19
N GLN A 404 35.12 -56.75 -41.50
CA GLN A 404 34.45 -58.04 -41.75
C GLN A 404 35.08 -58.86 -42.88
N GLN A 405 35.59 -58.19 -43.93
CA GLN A 405 36.34 -58.86 -45.00
C GLN A 405 37.71 -59.38 -44.52
N ALA A 406 38.40 -58.64 -43.66
CA ALA A 406 39.67 -59.06 -43.06
C ALA A 406 39.47 -60.19 -42.03
N GLU A 407 38.48 -60.08 -41.15
CA GLU A 407 38.10 -61.11 -40.18
C GLU A 407 37.71 -62.43 -40.88
N LYS A 408 36.94 -62.35 -41.97
CA LYS A 408 36.59 -63.52 -42.78
C LYS A 408 37.83 -64.15 -43.44
N ALA A 409 38.72 -63.34 -44.02
CA ALA A 409 39.96 -63.83 -44.61
C ALA A 409 40.91 -64.43 -43.56
N GLN A 410 40.92 -63.89 -42.34
CA GLN A 410 41.65 -64.45 -41.20
C GLN A 410 41.06 -65.81 -40.79
N MET A 411 39.74 -65.93 -40.63
CA MET A 411 39.09 -67.22 -40.33
C MET A 411 39.34 -68.27 -41.42
N GLU A 412 39.36 -67.87 -42.70
CA GLU A 412 39.68 -68.77 -43.81
C GLU A 412 41.15 -69.23 -43.76
N ALA A 413 42.09 -68.34 -43.43
CA ALA A 413 43.51 -68.69 -43.24
C ALA A 413 43.77 -69.54 -41.99
N GLU A 414 43.11 -69.25 -40.87
CA GLU A 414 43.18 -70.04 -39.62
C GLU A 414 42.61 -71.46 -39.84
N ALA A 415 41.55 -71.59 -40.64
CA ALA A 415 40.99 -72.88 -41.03
C ALA A 415 41.90 -73.69 -41.97
N GLU A 416 42.70 -73.03 -42.83
CA GLU A 416 43.74 -73.72 -43.61
C GLU A 416 44.95 -74.12 -42.76
N ASP A 417 45.41 -73.25 -41.86
CA ASP A 417 46.53 -73.52 -40.95
C ASP A 417 46.21 -74.69 -39.99
N GLU A 418 45.02 -74.72 -39.38
CA GLU A 418 44.62 -75.84 -38.51
C GLU A 418 44.49 -77.17 -39.26
N LYS A 419 44.11 -77.12 -40.54
CA LYS A 419 44.05 -78.29 -41.43
C LYS A 419 45.46 -78.80 -41.77
N LEU A 420 46.40 -77.89 -42.02
CA LEU A 420 47.83 -78.18 -42.16
C LEU A 420 48.43 -78.76 -40.87
N LYS A 421 48.10 -78.21 -39.69
CA LYS A 421 48.49 -78.78 -38.39
C LYS A 421 47.99 -80.21 -38.26
N GLN A 422 46.74 -80.49 -38.59
CA GLN A 422 46.19 -81.85 -38.51
C GLN A 422 46.90 -82.82 -39.47
N GLU A 423 47.25 -82.41 -40.70
CA GLU A 423 48.08 -83.23 -41.58
C GLU A 423 49.48 -83.48 -41.00
N TYR A 424 50.14 -82.47 -40.41
CA TYR A 424 51.43 -82.63 -39.74
C TYR A 424 51.37 -83.54 -38.51
N VAL A 425 50.31 -83.45 -37.69
CA VAL A 425 50.09 -84.35 -36.54
C VAL A 425 49.90 -85.79 -37.03
N ASN A 426 49.00 -86.02 -37.98
CA ASN A 426 48.77 -87.35 -38.57
C ASN A 426 50.07 -87.94 -39.17
N LYS A 427 50.89 -87.09 -39.81
CA LYS A 427 52.18 -87.48 -40.38
C LYS A 427 53.22 -87.78 -39.30
N SER A 428 53.22 -87.02 -38.20
CA SER A 428 54.09 -87.26 -37.04
C SER A 428 53.75 -88.57 -36.35
N GLU A 429 52.46 -88.87 -36.11
CA GLU A 429 52.03 -90.15 -35.53
C GLU A 429 52.40 -91.34 -36.43
N SER A 430 52.26 -91.21 -37.75
CA SER A 430 52.72 -92.24 -38.71
C SER A 430 54.22 -92.50 -38.59
N LEU A 431 55.04 -91.44 -38.53
CA LEU A 431 56.50 -91.55 -38.43
C LEU A 431 56.94 -92.07 -37.04
N GLN A 432 56.25 -91.69 -35.97
CA GLN A 432 56.50 -92.18 -34.61
C GLN A 432 56.23 -93.69 -34.50
N ASN A 433 55.18 -94.18 -35.18
CA ASN A 433 54.89 -95.61 -35.27
C ASN A 433 55.95 -96.36 -36.08
N GLU A 434 56.37 -95.87 -37.24
CA GLU A 434 57.49 -96.45 -38.00
C GLU A 434 58.79 -96.47 -37.17
N PHE A 435 59.09 -95.37 -36.46
CA PHE A 435 60.29 -95.26 -35.63
C PHE A 435 60.29 -96.29 -34.50
N SER A 436 59.20 -96.43 -33.74
CA SER A 436 59.09 -97.44 -32.68
C SER A 436 59.12 -98.88 -33.23
N GLN A 437 58.65 -99.10 -34.46
CA GLN A 437 58.80 -100.38 -35.15
C GLN A 437 60.27 -100.66 -35.53
N LYS A 438 61.01 -99.61 -35.94
CA LYS A 438 62.44 -99.70 -36.27
C LYS A 438 63.33 -99.85 -35.04
N GLU A 439 63.07 -99.16 -33.94
CA GLU A 439 63.77 -99.36 -32.66
C GLU A 439 63.67 -100.82 -32.18
N LYS A 440 62.48 -101.42 -32.27
CA LYS A 440 62.28 -102.84 -31.92
C LYS A 440 63.05 -103.79 -32.84
N GLN A 441 63.14 -103.49 -34.14
CA GLN A 441 63.99 -104.25 -35.07
C GLN A 441 65.49 -104.06 -34.76
N LEU A 442 65.91 -102.87 -34.37
CA LEU A 442 67.30 -102.54 -34.06
C LEU A 442 67.75 -103.23 -32.77
N LEU A 443 66.95 -103.18 -31.71
CA LEU A 443 67.22 -103.84 -30.42
C LEU A 443 67.28 -105.37 -30.54
N GLN A 444 66.42 -105.95 -31.39
CA GLN A 444 66.48 -107.37 -31.75
C GLN A 444 67.81 -107.71 -32.42
N LEU A 445 68.20 -106.95 -33.45
CA LEU A 445 69.44 -107.15 -34.20
C LEU A 445 70.70 -106.89 -33.36
N GLU A 446 70.68 -105.95 -32.41
CA GLU A 446 71.79 -105.75 -31.46
C GLU A 446 71.95 -106.92 -30.49
N THR A 447 70.83 -107.52 -30.07
CA THR A 447 70.84 -108.73 -29.23
C THR A 447 71.42 -109.92 -30.00
N ASP A 448 70.95 -110.14 -31.24
CA ASP A 448 71.45 -111.20 -32.11
C ASP A 448 72.93 -111.00 -32.48
N LEU A 449 73.36 -109.77 -32.77
CA LEU A 449 74.74 -109.40 -33.05
C LEU A 449 75.66 -109.54 -31.82
N LYS A 450 75.14 -109.33 -30.61
CA LYS A 450 75.89 -109.59 -29.38
C LYS A 450 76.14 -111.09 -29.20
N ILE A 451 75.11 -111.92 -29.41
CA ILE A 451 75.23 -113.38 -29.35
C ILE A 451 76.23 -113.88 -30.41
N GLU A 452 76.19 -113.33 -31.63
CA GLU A 452 77.15 -113.66 -32.69
C GLU A 452 78.59 -113.34 -32.29
N LYS A 453 78.84 -112.16 -31.69
CA LYS A 453 80.18 -111.75 -31.25
C LYS A 453 80.72 -112.61 -30.11
N GLU A 454 79.88 -112.98 -29.14
CA GLU A 454 80.28 -113.86 -28.04
C GLU A 454 80.58 -115.30 -28.53
N TRP A 455 79.80 -115.81 -29.49
CA TRP A 455 80.13 -117.04 -30.21
C TRP A 455 81.43 -116.93 -31.02
N ARG A 456 81.61 -115.85 -31.78
CA ARG A 456 82.76 -115.62 -32.65
C ARG A 456 84.06 -115.55 -31.86
N GLN A 457 84.09 -114.82 -30.74
CA GLN A 457 85.26 -114.76 -29.86
C GLN A 457 85.63 -116.14 -29.34
N THR A 458 84.63 -116.91 -28.86
CA THR A 458 84.85 -118.29 -28.39
C THR A 458 85.44 -119.17 -29.50
N LEU A 459 84.94 -119.03 -30.73
CA LEU A 459 85.43 -119.77 -31.90
C LEU A 459 86.84 -119.35 -32.33
N GLU A 460 87.20 -118.08 -32.20
CA GLU A 460 88.54 -117.56 -32.52
C GLU A 460 89.58 -117.96 -31.46
N ASP A 461 89.20 -118.00 -30.17
CA ASP A 461 90.04 -118.47 -29.07
C ASP A 461 90.36 -119.97 -29.20
N ASP A 462 89.38 -120.81 -29.55
CA ASP A 462 89.61 -122.24 -29.80
C ASP A 462 90.38 -122.49 -31.11
N LEU A 463 90.10 -121.73 -32.17
CA LEU A 463 90.89 -121.76 -33.41
C LEU A 463 92.36 -121.36 -33.16
N GLN A 464 92.64 -120.50 -32.18
CA GLN A 464 93.99 -120.13 -31.80
C GLN A 464 94.72 -121.27 -31.07
N LYS A 465 94.06 -121.96 -30.13
CA LYS A 465 94.62 -123.18 -29.49
C LYS A 465 94.93 -124.28 -30.51
N GLU A 466 94.04 -124.49 -31.48
CA GLU A 466 94.26 -125.46 -32.56
C GLU A 466 95.43 -125.05 -33.47
N LYS A 467 95.58 -123.76 -33.81
CA LYS A 467 96.76 -123.26 -34.55
C LYS A 467 98.06 -123.49 -33.78
N GLU A 468 98.07 -123.26 -32.47
CA GLU A 468 99.25 -123.46 -31.62
C GLU A 468 99.59 -124.96 -31.49
N THR A 469 98.58 -125.83 -31.37
CA THR A 469 98.75 -127.28 -31.37
C THR A 469 99.27 -127.81 -32.72
N VAL A 470 98.70 -127.33 -33.84
CA VAL A 470 99.18 -127.63 -35.19
C VAL A 470 100.59 -127.07 -35.44
N SER A 471 100.95 -125.94 -34.81
CA SER A 471 102.31 -125.40 -34.85
C SER A 471 103.29 -126.35 -34.17
N HIS A 472 103.00 -126.78 -32.93
CA HIS A 472 103.82 -127.72 -32.16
C HIS A 472 104.05 -129.03 -32.92
N LEU A 473 102.96 -129.65 -33.40
CA LEU A 473 103.00 -130.89 -34.17
C LEU A 473 103.76 -130.74 -35.50
N ARG A 474 103.76 -129.55 -36.11
CA ARG A 474 104.57 -129.26 -37.30
C ARG A 474 106.06 -129.19 -36.98
N THR A 475 106.47 -128.59 -35.86
CA THR A 475 107.87 -128.62 -35.41
C THR A 475 108.34 -130.04 -35.15
N GLU A 476 107.58 -130.84 -34.38
CA GLU A 476 107.92 -132.25 -34.12
C GLU A 476 107.98 -133.08 -35.42
N THR A 477 107.03 -132.86 -36.35
CA THR A 477 107.05 -133.48 -37.68
C THR A 477 108.30 -133.09 -38.47
N GLN A 478 108.75 -131.82 -38.38
CA GLN A 478 109.93 -131.33 -39.10
C GLN A 478 111.23 -131.86 -38.50
N GLU A 479 111.30 -132.04 -37.17
CA GLU A 479 112.40 -132.73 -36.49
C GLU A 479 112.44 -134.21 -36.88
N ILE A 480 111.30 -134.91 -36.88
CA ILE A 480 111.18 -136.29 -37.36
C ILE A 480 111.59 -136.41 -38.84
N VAL A 481 111.23 -135.45 -39.70
CA VAL A 481 111.68 -135.40 -41.11
C VAL A 481 113.19 -135.15 -41.22
N THR A 482 113.78 -134.40 -40.30
CA THR A 482 115.22 -134.13 -40.26
C THR A 482 116.00 -135.35 -39.77
N LEU A 483 115.58 -135.96 -38.67
CA LEU A 483 116.06 -137.27 -38.18
C LEU A 483 115.90 -138.36 -39.24
N LYS A 484 114.79 -138.36 -40.02
CA LYS A 484 114.60 -139.28 -41.14
C LYS A 484 115.59 -139.03 -42.29
N LYS A 485 115.96 -137.77 -42.58
CA LYS A 485 117.02 -137.45 -43.55
C LYS A 485 118.41 -137.87 -43.05
N GLU A 486 118.68 -137.76 -41.76
CA GLU A 486 119.95 -138.25 -41.17
C GLU A 486 119.99 -139.78 -41.11
N PHE A 487 118.90 -140.44 -40.73
CA PHE A 487 118.74 -141.88 -40.82
C PHE A 487 118.93 -142.37 -42.26
N LEU A 488 118.35 -141.69 -43.26
CA LEU A 488 118.58 -142.02 -44.67
C LEU A 488 120.03 -141.80 -45.10
N LYS A 489 120.70 -140.72 -44.67
CA LYS A 489 122.15 -140.53 -44.92
C LYS A 489 123.01 -141.61 -44.26
N LEU A 490 122.66 -142.04 -43.05
CA LEU A 490 123.31 -143.15 -42.34
C LEU A 490 123.00 -144.49 -42.99
N GLN A 491 121.80 -144.68 -43.53
CA GLN A 491 121.40 -145.86 -44.29
C GLN A 491 122.13 -145.93 -45.63
N GLU A 492 122.31 -144.82 -46.33
CA GLU A 492 123.11 -144.75 -47.57
C GLU A 492 124.61 -144.94 -47.28
N LYS A 493 125.15 -144.36 -46.19
CA LYS A 493 126.51 -144.68 -45.72
C LYS A 493 126.65 -146.15 -45.32
N LYS A 494 125.65 -146.74 -44.66
CA LYS A 494 125.59 -148.18 -44.35
C LYS A 494 125.55 -149.01 -45.64
N LYS A 495 124.88 -148.53 -46.69
CA LYS A 495 124.80 -149.18 -48.00
C LYS A 495 126.13 -149.08 -48.78
N GLN A 496 126.82 -147.94 -48.71
CA GLN A 496 128.16 -147.76 -49.27
C GLN A 496 129.21 -148.61 -48.52
N LEU A 497 129.24 -148.53 -47.18
CA LEU A 497 130.10 -149.38 -46.36
C LEU A 497 129.76 -150.86 -46.53
N LYS A 498 128.47 -151.21 -46.70
CA LYS A 498 128.08 -152.58 -46.99
C LYS A 498 128.50 -152.99 -48.41
N SER A 499 128.37 -152.18 -49.45
CA SER A 499 128.91 -152.51 -50.79
C SER A 499 130.43 -152.70 -50.75
N ILE A 500 131.15 -151.89 -49.97
CA ILE A 500 132.59 -152.05 -49.76
C ILE A 500 132.89 -153.35 -48.99
N CYS A 501 132.07 -153.72 -48.00
CA CYS A 501 132.18 -155.01 -47.32
C CYS A 501 131.81 -156.17 -48.25
N ASP A 502 130.75 -156.08 -49.05
CA ASP A 502 130.28 -157.14 -49.95
C ASP A 502 131.32 -157.41 -51.06
N ASP A 503 131.97 -156.38 -51.61
CA ASP A 503 133.07 -156.54 -52.58
C ASP A 503 134.40 -156.96 -51.93
N GLN A 504 134.66 -156.55 -50.68
CA GLN A 504 135.78 -157.09 -49.88
C GLN A 504 135.51 -158.55 -49.45
N GLU A 505 134.25 -158.93 -49.22
CA GLU A 505 133.81 -160.30 -48.94
C GLU A 505 133.85 -161.15 -50.20
N ALA A 506 133.58 -160.60 -51.39
CA ALA A 506 133.85 -161.29 -52.66
C ALA A 506 135.36 -161.56 -52.84
N ALA A 507 136.21 -160.55 -52.60
CA ALA A 507 137.67 -160.72 -52.61
C ALA A 507 138.15 -161.69 -51.52
N LEU A 508 137.49 -161.74 -50.36
CA LEU A 508 137.80 -162.67 -49.27
C LEU A 508 137.18 -164.06 -49.45
N GLN A 509 136.13 -164.25 -50.24
CA GLN A 509 135.56 -165.59 -50.53
C GLN A 509 136.47 -166.38 -51.47
N GLU A 510 137.02 -165.75 -52.51
CA GLU A 510 138.04 -166.39 -53.35
C GLU A 510 139.38 -166.59 -52.59
N LEU A 511 139.69 -165.71 -51.62
CA LEU A 511 140.84 -165.91 -50.72
C LEU A 511 140.58 -166.97 -49.62
N ALA A 512 139.34 -167.16 -49.18
CA ALA A 512 138.94 -168.24 -48.28
C ALA A 512 139.07 -169.60 -48.97
N SER A 513 138.78 -169.64 -50.28
CA SER A 513 139.09 -170.77 -51.17
C SER A 513 140.60 -171.05 -51.32
N LYS A 514 141.50 -170.25 -50.72
CA LYS A 514 142.94 -170.56 -50.58
C LYS A 514 143.37 -171.02 -49.18
N LEU A 515 142.57 -170.85 -48.13
CA LEU A 515 143.03 -171.07 -46.74
C LEU A 515 142.36 -172.22 -45.99
N SER A 516 141.15 -172.64 -46.38
CA SER A 516 140.46 -173.78 -45.74
C SER A 516 141.19 -175.13 -45.90
N GLU A 517 142.20 -175.20 -46.76
CA GLU A 517 143.00 -176.41 -47.02
C GLU A 517 144.52 -176.17 -46.81
N SER A 518 144.92 -175.17 -46.02
CA SER A 518 146.34 -174.92 -45.67
C SER A 518 146.62 -174.23 -44.33
N LYS A 519 145.65 -174.13 -43.41
CA LYS A 519 145.93 -173.80 -42.00
C LYS A 519 145.37 -174.79 -40.97
N LEU A 520 145.20 -176.05 -41.39
CA LEU A 520 145.53 -177.17 -40.51
C LEU A 520 147.01 -177.54 -40.73
N LYS A 521 147.75 -177.70 -39.64
CA LYS A 521 148.81 -178.72 -39.53
C LYS A 521 150.03 -178.65 -40.47
N ILE A 522 150.45 -177.43 -40.85
CA ILE A 522 151.89 -177.09 -40.75
C ILE A 522 152.33 -176.88 -39.28
N GLU A 523 151.36 -176.86 -38.35
CA GLU A 523 151.55 -177.12 -36.92
C GLU A 523 152.35 -178.43 -36.66
N ASP A 524 152.20 -179.44 -37.53
CA ASP A 524 152.93 -180.71 -37.48
C ASP A 524 154.16 -180.75 -38.46
N ILE A 525 154.60 -179.60 -39.01
CA ILE A 525 155.75 -179.46 -39.93
C ILE A 525 156.92 -178.61 -39.34
N LYS A 526 157.13 -178.78 -38.03
CA LYS A 526 158.40 -179.40 -37.60
C LYS A 526 158.10 -180.89 -37.36
N GLU A 527 157.77 -181.65 -38.42
CA GLU A 527 158.69 -182.11 -39.48
C GLU A 527 159.05 -181.17 -40.69
N ALA A 528 158.60 -181.32 -41.97
CA ALA A 528 159.17 -180.60 -43.18
C ALA A 528 158.40 -180.60 -44.60
N ASN A 529 158.67 -179.63 -45.55
CA ASN A 529 158.51 -179.57 -47.09
C ASN A 529 157.34 -178.74 -47.80
N LYS A 530 157.17 -178.45 -49.16
CA LYS A 530 157.95 -177.80 -50.33
C LYS A 530 157.19 -177.52 -51.73
N ALA A 531 157.45 -176.37 -52.44
CA ALA A 531 157.63 -176.09 -53.94
C ALA A 531 156.52 -175.83 -55.08
N LEU A 532 156.95 -175.28 -56.28
CA LEU A 532 156.33 -175.09 -57.69
C LEU A 532 155.44 -173.83 -58.04
N GLN A 533 155.11 -173.28 -59.27
CA GLN A 533 155.41 -173.36 -60.77
C GLN A 533 155.09 -171.95 -61.49
N GLY A 534 154.95 -171.56 -62.81
CA GLY A 534 154.94 -172.07 -64.25
C GLY A 534 154.77 -170.91 -65.35
N GLN A 535 154.75 -171.13 -66.71
CA GLN A 535 154.83 -170.11 -67.85
C GLN A 535 154.41 -170.59 -69.32
N VAL A 536 154.39 -169.93 -70.54
CA VAL A 536 154.20 -168.56 -71.23
C VAL A 536 154.24 -168.68 -72.85
N TRP A 537 153.98 -167.64 -73.72
CA TRP A 537 153.86 -167.71 -75.24
C TRP A 537 154.35 -166.50 -76.16
N LEU A 538 154.10 -166.44 -77.51
CA LEU A 538 154.91 -165.76 -78.61
C LEU A 538 154.21 -164.82 -79.71
N LYS A 539 154.90 -164.32 -80.81
CA LYS A 539 154.48 -163.30 -81.87
C LYS A 539 155.24 -163.29 -83.25
N ASP A 540 154.79 -162.52 -84.26
CA ASP A 540 155.28 -162.32 -85.67
C ASP A 540 156.79 -162.09 -85.98
N LYS A 541 157.59 -161.46 -85.09
CA LYS A 541 158.82 -160.73 -85.50
C LYS A 541 160.03 -161.61 -85.90
N GLU A 542 159.95 -162.93 -85.75
CA GLU A 542 161.11 -163.83 -85.75
C GLU A 542 161.28 -164.65 -87.05
N ALA A 543 160.24 -164.81 -87.87
CA ALA A 543 160.30 -165.66 -89.06
C ALA A 543 160.98 -164.98 -90.27
N THR A 544 162.16 -165.48 -90.67
CA THR A 544 162.93 -165.01 -91.85
C THR A 544 162.77 -165.90 -93.09
N HIS A 545 162.44 -167.17 -92.91
CA HIS A 545 162.30 -168.20 -93.95
C HIS A 545 160.92 -168.88 -93.86
N CYS A 546 160.44 -169.48 -94.95
CA CYS A 546 159.19 -170.24 -94.96
C CYS A 546 159.32 -171.53 -94.12
N LYS A 547 158.44 -171.75 -93.13
CA LYS A 547 158.50 -172.88 -92.19
C LYS A 547 158.26 -174.28 -92.82
N LEU A 548 157.92 -174.37 -94.12
CA LEU A 548 157.77 -175.66 -94.84
C LEU A 548 158.80 -175.89 -95.95
N CYS A 549 159.43 -174.85 -96.50
CA CYS A 549 160.33 -174.99 -97.66
C CYS A 549 161.61 -174.15 -97.60
N GLU A 550 161.84 -173.47 -96.46
CA GLU A 550 163.09 -172.81 -96.07
C GLU A 550 163.68 -171.80 -97.07
N LYS A 551 162.91 -171.39 -98.08
CA LYS A 551 163.29 -170.30 -98.98
C LYS A 551 163.07 -168.96 -98.27
N GLU A 552 164.13 -168.17 -98.21
CA GLU A 552 164.13 -166.85 -97.57
C GLU A 552 163.12 -165.88 -98.21
N PHE A 553 162.56 -165.00 -97.39
CA PHE A 553 161.60 -163.98 -97.80
C PHE A 553 162.30 -162.69 -98.28
N SER A 554 161.72 -162.04 -99.30
CA SER A 554 162.27 -160.85 -99.95
C SER A 554 161.13 -159.97 -100.49
N LEU A 555 161.43 -158.84 -101.14
CA LEU A 555 160.38 -157.95 -101.68
C LEU A 555 159.45 -158.63 -102.70
N SER A 556 159.91 -159.68 -103.39
CA SER A 556 159.10 -160.51 -104.30
C SER A 556 158.54 -161.80 -103.66
N LYS A 557 158.77 -162.05 -102.35
CA LYS A 557 158.28 -163.24 -101.61
C LYS A 557 157.68 -162.86 -100.26
N ARG A 558 156.35 -162.98 -100.13
CA ARG A 558 155.58 -162.62 -98.93
C ARG A 558 155.25 -163.82 -98.02
N LYS A 559 154.89 -163.50 -96.77
CA LYS A 559 154.65 -164.41 -95.64
C LYS A 559 153.15 -164.58 -95.35
N HIS A 560 152.71 -165.78 -94.94
CA HIS A 560 151.30 -166.10 -94.68
C HIS A 560 151.16 -167.05 -93.47
N HIS A 561 150.25 -166.74 -92.53
CA HIS A 561 150.00 -167.56 -91.33
C HIS A 561 149.00 -168.70 -91.57
N CYS A 562 149.29 -169.90 -91.05
CA CYS A 562 148.33 -171.01 -90.97
C CYS A 562 147.35 -170.84 -89.80
N ARG A 563 146.04 -170.90 -90.06
CA ARG A 563 144.99 -170.67 -89.05
C ARG A 563 144.81 -171.79 -88.01
N ASN A 564 145.43 -172.96 -88.21
CA ASN A 564 145.36 -174.09 -87.28
C ASN A 564 146.50 -174.09 -86.25
N CYS A 565 147.73 -173.76 -86.65
CA CYS A 565 148.91 -173.86 -85.78
C CYS A 565 149.62 -172.53 -85.47
N GLY A 566 149.29 -171.44 -86.15
CA GLY A 566 149.92 -170.12 -85.92
C GLY A 566 151.31 -169.92 -86.57
N GLU A 567 151.80 -170.88 -87.35
CA GLU A 567 153.12 -170.82 -88.02
C GLU A 567 153.07 -170.12 -89.40
N ILE A 568 154.26 -169.73 -89.92
CA ILE A 568 154.41 -168.82 -91.08
C ILE A 568 155.00 -169.50 -92.33
N PHE A 569 154.34 -169.31 -93.47
CA PHE A 569 154.61 -170.00 -94.75
C PHE A 569 154.63 -169.05 -95.96
N CYS A 570 154.96 -169.56 -97.15
CA CYS A 570 154.87 -168.87 -98.44
C CYS A 570 153.68 -169.41 -99.27
N ASN A 571 153.29 -168.72 -100.36
CA ASN A 571 152.06 -169.06 -101.08
C ASN A 571 152.04 -170.50 -101.62
N ALA A 572 153.14 -170.94 -102.26
CA ALA A 572 153.26 -172.30 -102.84
C ALA A 572 153.32 -173.44 -101.81
N CYS A 573 153.29 -173.13 -100.50
CA CYS A 573 153.25 -174.09 -99.39
C CYS A 573 152.04 -173.87 -98.46
N SER A 574 151.03 -173.14 -98.96
CA SER A 574 149.82 -172.78 -98.25
C SER A 574 148.67 -172.42 -99.19
N ASP A 575 148.59 -173.04 -100.37
CA ASP A 575 147.58 -172.70 -101.39
C ASP A 575 146.26 -173.49 -101.23
N ASN A 576 146.21 -174.38 -100.23
CA ASN A 576 145.07 -175.24 -99.92
C ASN A 576 144.21 -174.66 -98.77
N GLU A 577 142.87 -174.83 -98.83
CA GLU A 577 141.93 -174.28 -97.85
C GLU A 577 140.91 -175.32 -97.33
N LEU A 578 140.61 -175.30 -96.03
CA LEU A 578 139.64 -176.19 -95.38
C LEU A 578 138.81 -175.46 -94.31
N PRO A 579 137.57 -175.91 -94.03
CA PRO A 579 136.78 -175.39 -92.91
C PRO A 579 137.37 -175.84 -91.56
N LEU A 580 137.11 -175.06 -90.51
CA LEU A 580 137.50 -175.33 -89.13
C LEU A 580 136.33 -175.00 -88.19
N PRO A 581 136.26 -175.56 -86.96
CA PRO A 581 135.18 -175.25 -86.01
C PRO A 581 135.05 -173.76 -85.66
N SER A 582 136.11 -172.98 -85.89
CA SER A 582 136.18 -171.53 -85.67
C SER A 582 135.79 -170.67 -86.88
N SER A 583 135.48 -171.25 -88.06
CA SER A 583 135.09 -170.51 -89.26
C SER A 583 134.15 -171.31 -90.18
N PRO A 584 132.93 -170.82 -90.49
CA PRO A 584 131.98 -171.49 -91.39
C PRO A 584 132.33 -171.33 -92.88
N LYS A 585 133.42 -170.65 -93.24
CA LYS A 585 134.02 -170.69 -94.58
C LYS A 585 135.40 -171.36 -94.53
N PRO A 586 135.82 -172.08 -95.59
CA PRO A 586 137.18 -172.60 -95.70
C PRO A 586 138.22 -171.50 -95.49
N VAL A 587 139.35 -171.87 -94.89
CA VAL A 587 140.47 -170.98 -94.63
C VAL A 587 141.79 -171.65 -95.00
N ARG A 588 142.74 -170.84 -95.49
CA ARG A 588 144.13 -171.20 -95.70
C ARG A 588 144.75 -171.96 -94.52
N VAL A 589 145.27 -173.14 -94.84
CA VAL A 589 146.13 -173.97 -94.00
C VAL A 589 147.46 -174.22 -94.70
N CYS A 590 148.49 -174.66 -93.97
CA CYS A 590 149.67 -175.25 -94.61
C CYS A 590 149.37 -176.70 -95.01
N ASP A 591 150.12 -177.23 -95.97
CA ASP A 591 149.82 -178.52 -96.60
C ASP A 591 149.82 -179.69 -95.60
N SER A 592 150.65 -179.63 -94.56
CA SER A 592 150.65 -180.60 -93.44
C SER A 592 149.35 -180.56 -92.62
N CYS A 593 148.79 -179.38 -92.36
CA CYS A 593 147.49 -179.25 -91.70
C CYS A 593 146.35 -179.71 -92.62
N HIS A 594 146.45 -179.46 -93.93
CA HIS A 594 145.48 -179.91 -94.92
C HIS A 594 145.33 -181.44 -94.91
N ALA A 595 146.46 -182.16 -94.93
CA ALA A 595 146.47 -183.62 -94.89
C ALA A 595 145.81 -184.21 -93.62
N ILE A 596 146.19 -183.69 -92.44
CA ILE A 596 145.66 -184.19 -91.14
C ILE A 596 144.15 -183.95 -91.01
N LEU A 597 143.67 -182.80 -91.50
CA LEU A 597 142.25 -182.45 -91.40
C LEU A 597 141.39 -183.25 -92.39
N ILE A 598 141.85 -183.48 -93.63
CA ILE A 598 141.16 -184.39 -94.57
C ILE A 598 141.08 -185.81 -94.00
N GLN A 599 142.15 -186.32 -93.37
CA GLN A 599 142.13 -187.66 -92.78
C GLN A 599 141.09 -187.82 -91.66
N ARG A 600 140.67 -186.73 -91.00
CA ARG A 600 139.55 -186.73 -90.05
C ARG A 600 138.17 -186.56 -90.69
N CYS A 601 138.09 -186.06 -91.93
CA CYS A 601 136.88 -186.11 -92.75
C CYS A 601 136.70 -187.48 -93.45
N SER A 602 137.76 -188.28 -93.57
CA SER A 602 137.76 -189.61 -94.20
C SER A 602 137.67 -190.77 -93.21
N SER A 603 137.17 -190.57 -91.99
CA SER A 603 137.13 -191.63 -90.96
C SER A 603 135.98 -191.43 -89.96
N ASN A 604 134.80 -191.91 -90.38
CA ASN A 604 133.51 -192.10 -89.69
C ASN A 604 132.39 -191.23 -90.29
N VAL A 605 131.23 -191.78 -90.69
CA VAL A 605 130.80 -193.21 -90.74
C VAL A 605 131.72 -194.05 -91.66
N PRO A 606 131.77 -195.39 -91.57
CA PRO A 606 132.15 -196.24 -92.71
C PRO A 606 131.38 -195.91 -94.00
#